data_AF-A0A7J8HWY1-F1
#
_entry.id   AF-A0A7J8HWY1-F1
#
_cell.length_a   1.000
_cell.length_b   1.000
_cell.length_c   1.000
_cell.angle_alpha   90.00
_cell.angle_beta   90.00
_cell.angle_gamma   90.00
#
_symmetry.space_group_name_H-M   'P 1'
#
loop_
_entity.id
_entity.type
_entity.pdbx_description
1 polymer ?
#
loop_
_entity_poly.entity_id
_entity_poly.type
_entity_poly.pdbx_seq_one_letter_code
_entity_poly.pdbx_strand_id
1 'polypeptide(L)'
;MEISLPVTTEENRENSYNRSRSSSISSIDKDSKEAITALYFMESFARKNDSTISPCLLVGTSLGMVLILPLNLPLADEQRFTEPVMVLPSGTFLSLKGAVLTFSCMDQTGGLMQPPYEVWRDPNNIDENEKSWRRKLVMNCPSPSQEIDHQYTIICSEKQAKVFSLPSQTCLYVHNITETSFILQANVVVMCNSACLACFCANGHIMIMSLPSLRPMLDVNYLPVTDMRIARTFCFTNEGQALYLVSPTEIQRLTYSQEMCDNLQDMLGDLFTPIETPEAQNRGFLKGLFGGSGQTFDREELFGEATAGKASRSLAQHIPGPGGIEGVKGAAGGVMGELTRARIALDERGQRLGELEEKTAGMMTSAEAFSKHAHELMLKYKDKKWYQF
;
A
#
# COMPACT_ATOMS: atom_id res chain seq x y z
N MET A 1 66.87 4.47 47.59
CA MET A 1 66.82 5.20 46.31
C MET A 1 65.37 5.60 46.11
N GLU A 2 64.94 6.66 46.79
CA GLU A 2 65.09 8.10 46.48
C GLU A 2 63.84 8.66 45.77
N ILE A 3 63.01 9.41 46.52
CA ILE A 3 62.66 10.86 46.37
C ILE A 3 61.79 11.16 45.12
N SER A 4 60.47 11.34 45.22
CA SER A 4 59.67 12.58 45.46
C SER A 4 59.69 13.65 44.35
N LEU A 5 58.56 13.76 43.60
CA LEU A 5 57.75 14.94 43.13
C LEU A 5 58.45 16.19 42.49
N PRO A 6 57.71 17.20 41.98
CA PRO A 6 56.75 17.28 40.85
C PRO A 6 57.11 18.49 39.91
N VAL A 7 56.13 19.06 39.17
CA VAL A 7 55.99 20.49 38.75
C VAL A 7 55.77 20.76 37.24
N THR A 8 54.57 21.29 37.02
CA THR A 8 53.98 22.17 35.98
C THR A 8 54.88 23.00 35.07
N THR A 9 54.36 23.34 33.88
CA THR A 9 54.12 24.75 33.46
C THR A 9 53.17 24.80 32.26
N GLU A 10 51.97 25.34 32.47
CA GLU A 10 51.27 26.11 31.44
C GLU A 10 51.95 27.49 31.34
N GLU A 11 52.23 27.96 30.14
CA GLU A 11 52.39 29.40 29.87
C GLU A 11 51.68 29.77 28.56
N ASN A 12 50.64 30.59 28.73
CA ASN A 12 49.99 31.37 27.69
C ASN A 12 50.97 32.35 27.04
N ARG A 13 50.89 32.49 25.71
CA ARG A 13 51.27 33.75 25.06
C ARG A 13 50.46 34.01 23.79
N GLU A 14 49.60 35.01 23.90
CA GLU A 14 48.76 35.58 22.85
C GLU A 14 49.57 36.33 21.76
N ASN A 15 48.88 36.54 20.63
CA ASN A 15 49.07 37.53 19.57
C ASN A 15 49.91 37.13 18.34
N SER A 16 49.24 36.82 17.22
CA SER A 16 48.79 37.86 16.27
C SER A 16 48.23 37.25 14.98
N TYR A 17 47.12 37.84 14.52
CA TYR A 17 46.48 37.57 13.23
C TYR A 17 47.42 37.91 12.06
N ASN A 18 47.66 36.95 11.15
CA ASN A 18 47.30 37.08 9.73
C ASN A 18 47.65 35.85 8.88
N ARG A 19 46.66 35.46 8.06
CA ARG A 19 46.70 34.71 6.79
C ARG A 19 47.10 33.22 6.77
N SER A 20 46.03 32.44 6.55
CA SER A 20 45.87 31.45 5.47
C SER A 20 46.44 30.05 5.65
N ARG A 21 45.53 29.08 5.46
CA ARG A 21 45.70 27.64 5.26
C ARG A 21 45.89 26.83 6.54
N SER A 22 44.79 26.28 7.04
CA SER A 22 44.84 24.89 7.46
C SER A 22 43.55 24.19 7.04
N SER A 23 43.75 23.33 6.06
CA SER A 23 42.85 22.32 5.52
C SER A 23 42.39 21.36 6.60
N SER A 24 41.10 21.07 6.59
CA SER A 24 40.43 20.02 7.34
C SER A 24 41.16 18.68 7.25
N ILE A 25 41.75 18.20 8.34
CA ILE A 25 42.33 16.85 8.45
C ILE A 25 41.35 15.87 9.13
N SER A 26 40.10 16.27 9.38
CA SER A 26 39.09 15.39 9.98
C SER A 26 38.04 14.83 9.01
N SER A 27 38.19 15.02 7.69
CA SER A 27 37.18 14.60 6.70
C SER A 27 37.58 13.42 5.80
N ILE A 28 38.77 12.85 5.98
CA ILE A 28 39.30 11.83 5.05
C ILE A 28 38.91 10.38 5.42
N ASP A 29 38.35 10.15 6.62
CA ASP A 29 38.01 8.80 7.13
C ASP A 29 36.51 8.57 7.37
N LYS A 30 35.63 9.40 6.83
CA LYS A 30 34.23 9.01 6.67
C LYS A 30 33.97 8.73 5.20
N ASP A 31 34.16 7.48 4.81
CA ASP A 31 33.51 6.89 3.64
C ASP A 31 31.98 6.98 3.83
N SER A 32 31.40 8.18 3.74
CA SER A 32 29.98 8.31 3.51
C SER A 32 29.74 7.82 2.09
N LYS A 33 29.46 6.53 1.96
CA LYS A 33 28.96 5.94 0.72
C LYS A 33 27.60 6.59 0.43
N GLU A 34 27.63 7.71 -0.27
CA GLU A 34 26.44 8.35 -0.79
C GLU A 34 25.93 7.51 -1.97
N ALA A 35 24.65 7.15 -1.91
CA ALA A 35 23.99 6.39 -2.95
C ALA A 35 22.98 7.29 -3.69
N ILE A 36 22.80 7.03 -4.98
CA ILE A 36 21.68 7.58 -5.74
C ILE A 36 20.45 6.74 -5.38
N THR A 37 19.39 7.39 -4.90
CA THR A 37 18.17 6.74 -4.42
C THR A 37 16.97 7.00 -5.31
N ALA A 38 16.98 8.08 -6.09
CA ALA A 38 15.89 8.43 -6.99
C ALA A 38 16.42 9.11 -8.26
N LEU A 39 15.78 8.83 -9.40
CA LEU A 39 16.05 9.43 -10.70
C LEU A 39 14.73 9.84 -11.34
N TYR A 40 14.69 11.02 -11.98
CA TYR A 40 13.50 11.49 -12.67
C TYR A 40 13.86 12.34 -13.89
N PHE A 41 13.49 11.85 -15.07
CA PHE A 41 13.60 12.62 -16.31
C PHE A 41 12.39 13.54 -16.46
N MET A 42 12.62 14.78 -16.89
CA MET A 42 11.56 15.74 -17.20
C MET A 42 12.02 16.77 -18.23
N GLU A 43 11.07 17.46 -18.85
CA GLU A 43 11.34 18.67 -19.63
C GLU A 43 11.01 19.89 -18.77
N SER A 44 12.04 20.62 -18.31
CA SER A 44 11.86 21.73 -17.37
C SER A 44 13.00 22.75 -17.40
N PHE A 45 12.91 23.75 -16.53
CA PHE A 45 13.94 24.75 -16.28
C PHE A 45 15.08 24.16 -15.44
N ALA A 46 16.20 23.87 -16.08
CA ALA A 46 17.29 23.15 -15.44
C ALA A 46 18.11 24.03 -14.46
N ARG A 47 18.12 25.34 -14.64
CA ARG A 47 18.82 26.31 -13.80
C ARG A 47 17.88 27.38 -13.27
N LYS A 48 18.32 28.03 -12.19
CA LYS A 48 17.62 29.14 -11.58
C LYS A 48 17.44 30.27 -12.59
N ASN A 49 16.20 30.73 -12.75
CA ASN A 49 15.83 31.80 -13.67
C ASN A 49 16.13 31.49 -15.15
N ASP A 50 16.22 30.21 -15.55
CA ASP A 50 16.22 29.86 -16.98
C ASP A 50 14.93 30.38 -17.64
N SER A 51 15.06 30.86 -18.87
CA SER A 51 13.93 31.33 -19.69
C SER A 51 13.41 30.26 -20.66
N THR A 52 14.06 29.10 -20.73
CA THR A 52 13.75 28.03 -21.67
C THR A 52 13.64 26.70 -20.96
N ILE A 53 12.64 25.91 -21.35
CA ILE A 53 12.48 24.52 -20.95
C ILE A 53 13.51 23.66 -21.70
N SER A 54 14.09 22.68 -21.02
CA SER A 54 15.06 21.75 -21.59
C SER A 54 14.91 20.37 -20.95
N PRO A 55 15.28 19.28 -21.66
CA PRO A 55 15.35 17.96 -21.04
C PRO A 55 16.36 17.98 -19.89
N CYS A 56 15.96 17.47 -18.72
CA CYS A 56 16.85 17.39 -17.56
C CYS A 56 16.58 16.11 -16.74
N LEU A 57 17.61 15.71 -16.00
CA LEU A 57 17.57 14.60 -15.05
C LEU A 57 17.71 15.13 -13.63
N LEU A 58 16.71 14.83 -12.79
CA LEU A 58 16.81 15.01 -11.36
C LEU A 58 17.42 13.76 -10.73
N VAL A 59 18.44 13.96 -9.89
CA VAL A 59 19.13 12.90 -9.17
C VAL A 59 19.00 13.17 -7.67
N GLY A 60 18.32 12.28 -6.97
CA GLY A 60 18.17 12.30 -5.52
C GLY A 60 19.14 11.34 -4.84
N THR A 61 19.70 11.74 -3.70
CA THR A 61 20.70 10.94 -2.98
C THR A 61 20.23 10.50 -1.60
N SER A 62 20.95 9.53 -1.02
CA SER A 62 20.75 9.01 0.33
C SER A 62 21.02 10.04 1.44
N LEU A 63 21.69 11.16 1.11
CA LEU A 63 21.95 12.26 2.04
C LEU A 63 20.95 13.42 1.88
N GLY A 64 19.93 13.25 1.03
CA GLY A 64 18.91 14.27 0.80
C GLY A 64 19.33 15.36 -0.17
N MET A 65 20.39 15.14 -0.94
CA MET A 65 20.81 16.08 -1.99
C MET A 65 20.02 15.81 -3.28
N VAL A 66 19.68 16.87 -3.98
CA VAL A 66 19.04 16.80 -5.30
C VAL A 66 19.87 17.59 -6.31
N LEU A 67 20.31 16.90 -7.35
CA LEU A 67 21.01 17.47 -8.50
C LEU A 67 20.03 17.63 -9.65
N ILE A 68 20.14 18.74 -10.39
CA ILE A 68 19.44 18.92 -11.65
C ILE A 68 20.49 18.94 -12.76
N LEU A 69 20.41 17.99 -13.68
CA LEU A 69 21.37 17.80 -14.76
C LEU A 69 20.70 18.11 -16.11
N PRO A 70 20.91 19.30 -16.71
CA PRO A 70 20.46 19.56 -18.08
C PRO A 70 21.10 18.61 -19.07
N LEU A 71 20.28 18.13 -20.01
CA LEU A 71 20.65 17.24 -21.09
C LEU A 71 20.50 17.98 -22.42
N ASN A 72 21.61 18.21 -23.10
CA ASN A 72 21.59 18.75 -24.45
C ASN A 72 21.54 17.59 -25.44
N LEU A 73 20.36 17.38 -26.02
CA LEU A 73 20.12 16.39 -27.06
C LEU A 73 20.40 16.98 -28.44
N PRO A 74 21.05 16.24 -29.36
CA PRO A 74 21.16 16.66 -30.77
C PRO A 74 19.77 16.90 -31.37
N LEU A 75 19.64 17.95 -32.19
CA LEU A 75 18.34 18.44 -32.68
C LEU A 75 17.71 17.53 -33.76
N ALA A 76 18.55 16.85 -34.55
CA ALA A 76 18.09 15.92 -35.59
C ALA A 76 18.37 14.46 -35.20
N ASP A 77 17.43 13.55 -35.48
CA ASP A 77 17.58 12.11 -35.20
C ASP A 77 18.82 11.52 -35.90
N GLU A 78 19.15 12.00 -37.10
CA GLU A 78 20.36 11.58 -37.82
C GLU A 78 21.65 12.00 -37.09
N GLN A 79 21.66 13.18 -36.47
CA GLN A 79 22.80 13.68 -35.69
C GLN A 79 23.01 12.86 -34.42
N ARG A 80 21.98 12.17 -33.92
CA ARG A 80 22.08 11.32 -32.72
C ARG A 80 23.03 10.14 -32.89
N PHE A 81 23.32 9.73 -34.14
CA PHE A 81 24.30 8.68 -34.44
C PHE A 81 25.75 9.20 -34.47
N THR A 82 25.94 10.52 -34.58
CA THR A 82 27.26 11.14 -34.77
C THR A 82 27.68 12.06 -33.63
N GLU A 83 26.72 12.72 -32.98
CA GLU A 83 26.94 13.68 -31.90
C GLU A 83 26.53 13.09 -30.54
N PRO A 84 27.39 13.19 -29.51
CA PRO A 84 27.05 12.68 -28.19
C PRO A 84 26.04 13.58 -27.49
N VAL A 85 25.24 13.00 -26.58
CA VAL A 85 24.44 13.77 -25.62
C VAL A 85 25.38 14.48 -24.65
N MET A 86 25.23 15.79 -24.54
CA MET A 86 26.07 16.59 -23.64
C MET A 86 25.35 16.83 -22.32
N VAL A 87 26.01 16.48 -21.21
CA VAL A 87 25.52 16.71 -19.86
C VAL A 87 26.36 17.81 -19.22
N LEU A 88 25.70 18.86 -18.75
CA LEU A 88 26.35 19.97 -18.05
C LEU A 88 25.84 20.02 -16.61
N PRO A 89 26.69 20.26 -15.60
CA PRO A 89 26.20 20.51 -14.26
C PRO A 89 25.42 21.82 -14.23
N SER A 90 24.18 21.81 -13.70
CA SER A 90 23.39 23.04 -13.50
C SER A 90 24.05 23.99 -12.50
N GLY A 91 24.90 23.47 -11.59
CA GLY A 91 25.43 24.22 -10.46
C GLY A 91 24.40 24.48 -9.35
N THR A 92 23.15 24.06 -9.55
CA THR A 92 22.07 24.13 -8.56
C THR A 92 21.95 22.81 -7.81
N PHE A 93 21.87 22.90 -6.49
CA PHE A 93 21.60 21.78 -5.59
C PHE A 93 20.40 22.14 -4.70
N LEU A 94 19.44 21.23 -4.56
CA LEU A 94 18.39 21.33 -3.53
C LEU A 94 18.72 20.35 -2.40
N SER A 95 18.23 20.65 -1.19
CA SER A 95 18.50 19.82 -0.02
C SER A 95 17.24 19.52 0.80
N LEU A 96 17.13 18.26 1.22
CA LEU A 96 16.08 17.71 2.05
C LEU A 96 16.66 16.94 3.25
N LYS A 97 15.82 16.70 4.26
CA LYS A 97 16.16 15.87 5.42
C LYS A 97 15.88 14.41 5.09
N GLY A 98 16.90 13.55 5.17
CA GLY A 98 16.80 12.11 4.87
C GLY A 98 16.91 11.81 3.37
N ALA A 99 16.97 10.53 3.02
CA ALA A 99 17.16 10.11 1.64
C ALA A 99 16.00 10.54 0.74
N VAL A 100 16.28 10.91 -0.50
CA VAL A 100 15.23 11.26 -1.47
C VAL A 100 14.55 9.98 -1.96
N LEU A 101 13.22 9.94 -1.90
CA LEU A 101 12.42 8.76 -2.26
C LEU A 101 11.74 8.90 -3.62
N THR A 102 11.18 10.07 -3.91
CA THR A 102 10.41 10.26 -5.15
C THR A 102 10.39 11.72 -5.59
N PHE A 103 10.15 11.88 -6.89
CA PHE A 103 10.00 13.14 -7.59
C PHE A 103 8.69 13.17 -8.36
N SER A 104 8.15 14.35 -8.58
CA SER A 104 7.09 14.59 -9.55
C SER A 104 7.14 16.03 -10.04
N CYS A 105 6.52 16.31 -11.18
CA CYS A 105 6.38 17.66 -11.72
C CYS A 105 4.92 17.95 -12.06
N MET A 106 4.49 19.18 -11.78
CA MET A 106 3.19 19.71 -12.15
C MET A 106 3.36 20.96 -13.01
N ASP A 107 2.45 21.17 -13.94
CA ASP A 107 2.33 22.42 -14.67
C ASP A 107 1.71 23.54 -13.80
N GLN A 108 1.62 24.75 -14.35
CA GLN A 108 1.04 25.92 -13.67
C GLN A 108 -0.44 25.74 -13.29
N THR A 109 -1.17 24.87 -13.99
CA THR A 109 -2.59 24.59 -13.72
C THR A 109 -2.77 23.57 -12.59
N GLY A 110 -1.69 22.95 -12.14
CA GLY A 110 -1.70 21.87 -11.16
C GLY A 110 -1.95 20.49 -11.77
N GLY A 111 -1.84 20.35 -13.10
CA GLY A 111 -1.84 19.06 -13.78
C GLY A 111 -0.50 18.35 -13.62
N LEU A 112 -0.50 17.03 -13.43
CA LEU A 112 0.74 16.25 -13.45
C LEU A 112 1.33 16.23 -14.86
N MET A 113 2.61 16.56 -14.95
CA MET A 113 3.32 16.48 -16.22
C MET A 113 3.53 15.01 -16.61
N GLN A 114 3.26 14.72 -17.88
CA GLN A 114 3.49 13.38 -18.42
C GLN A 114 5.00 13.07 -18.45
N PRO A 115 5.40 11.81 -18.21
CA PRO A 115 6.79 11.42 -18.32
C PRO A 115 7.34 11.71 -19.73
N PRO A 116 8.63 12.08 -19.88
CA PRO A 116 9.25 12.34 -21.18
C PRO A 116 9.64 11.06 -21.92
N TYR A 117 9.02 9.93 -21.58
CA TYR A 117 9.23 8.63 -22.22
C TYR A 117 7.89 8.00 -22.58
N GLU A 118 7.92 7.15 -23.59
CA GLU A 118 6.78 6.31 -23.96
C GLU A 118 6.98 4.89 -23.45
N VAL A 119 5.89 4.28 -22.96
CA VAL A 119 5.91 2.87 -22.60
C VAL A 119 6.03 2.06 -23.90
N TRP A 120 7.06 1.22 -23.98
CA TRP A 120 7.26 0.33 -25.12
C TRP A 120 6.01 -0.54 -25.32
N ARG A 121 5.51 -0.62 -26.55
CA ARG A 121 4.42 -1.51 -26.94
C ARG A 121 4.85 -2.43 -28.06
N ASP A 122 4.29 -3.64 -28.07
CA ASP A 122 4.53 -4.61 -29.15
C ASP A 122 4.07 -4.01 -30.49
N PRO A 123 4.97 -3.84 -31.47
CA PRO A 123 4.63 -3.31 -32.79
C PRO A 123 3.57 -4.14 -33.54
N ASN A 124 3.37 -5.40 -33.16
CA ASN A 124 2.44 -6.32 -33.81
C ASN A 124 1.05 -6.33 -33.18
N ASN A 125 0.80 -5.53 -32.14
CA ASN A 125 -0.52 -5.46 -31.52
C ASN A 125 -1.52 -4.74 -32.46
N ILE A 126 -2.57 -5.46 -32.88
CA ILE A 126 -3.57 -5.04 -33.88
C ILE A 126 -4.70 -4.18 -33.24
N ASP A 127 -4.59 -3.81 -31.96
CA ASP A 127 -5.58 -2.92 -31.34
C ASP A 127 -5.54 -1.51 -31.98
N GLU A 128 -6.35 -1.33 -33.02
CA GLU A 128 -6.52 -0.13 -33.84
C GLU A 128 -6.98 1.09 -33.02
N ASN A 129 -7.50 0.87 -31.80
CA ASN A 129 -8.08 1.91 -30.95
C ASN A 129 -7.05 2.71 -30.14
N GLU A 130 -5.78 2.29 -30.09
CA GLU A 130 -4.72 2.94 -29.27
C GLU A 130 -3.68 3.72 -30.09
N LYS A 131 -3.88 3.91 -31.40
CA LYS A 131 -2.90 4.59 -32.28
C LYS A 131 -2.72 6.10 -32.01
N SER A 132 -3.54 6.72 -31.15
CA SER A 132 -3.47 8.17 -30.88
C SER A 132 -2.34 8.60 -29.93
N TRP A 133 -1.60 7.66 -29.32
CA TRP A 133 -0.62 7.98 -28.27
C TRP A 133 0.84 8.01 -28.72
N ARG A 134 1.15 7.84 -30.01
CA ARG A 134 2.51 8.08 -30.53
C ARG A 134 2.81 9.58 -30.51
N ARG A 135 3.50 10.08 -29.50
CA ARG A 135 4.06 11.43 -29.51
C ARG A 135 5.40 11.39 -30.24
N LYS A 136 5.44 12.12 -31.35
CA LYS A 136 6.68 12.76 -31.80
C LYS A 136 7.18 13.57 -30.60
N LEU A 137 8.47 13.50 -30.27
CA LEU A 137 9.10 14.37 -29.27
C LEU A 137 8.85 15.81 -29.74
N VAL A 138 7.74 16.40 -29.32
CA VAL A 138 7.36 17.76 -29.70
C VAL A 138 8.29 18.61 -28.86
N MET A 139 9.47 18.89 -29.40
CA MET A 139 10.24 20.04 -28.98
C MET A 139 9.34 21.25 -29.25
N ASN A 140 8.59 21.65 -28.22
CA ASN A 140 7.88 22.91 -28.21
C ASN A 140 8.94 24.00 -28.33
N CYS A 141 9.24 24.43 -29.56
CA CYS A 141 9.74 25.77 -29.78
C CYS A 141 8.66 26.72 -29.25
N PRO A 142 8.90 27.49 -28.17
CA PRO A 142 7.89 28.41 -27.69
C PRO A 142 7.64 29.46 -28.77
N SER A 143 6.38 29.63 -29.14
CA SER A 143 5.94 30.79 -29.91
C SER A 143 6.23 32.05 -29.09
N PRO A 144 6.57 33.19 -29.72
CA PRO A 144 7.09 34.37 -29.03
C PRO A 144 6.06 35.15 -28.18
N SER A 145 4.96 34.52 -27.77
CA SER A 145 3.85 35.17 -27.05
C SER A 145 3.34 34.40 -25.82
N GLN A 146 4.09 33.44 -25.27
CA GLN A 146 3.66 32.73 -24.05
C GLN A 146 4.26 33.39 -22.80
N GLU A 147 3.40 33.65 -21.81
CA GLU A 147 3.81 33.92 -20.43
C GLU A 147 4.82 32.84 -19.97
N ILE A 148 5.75 33.19 -19.10
CA ILE A 148 6.75 32.24 -18.59
C ILE A 148 6.00 31.08 -17.93
N ASP A 149 6.01 29.91 -18.55
CA ASP A 149 5.38 28.71 -18.01
C ASP A 149 5.99 28.42 -16.62
N HIS A 150 5.16 28.47 -15.57
CA HIS A 150 5.58 28.08 -14.24
C HIS A 150 5.37 26.58 -14.04
N GLN A 151 6.33 25.92 -13.43
CA GLN A 151 6.23 24.49 -13.09
C GLN A 151 6.49 24.29 -11.60
N TYR A 152 5.92 23.24 -11.04
CA TYR A 152 6.14 22.85 -9.65
C TYR A 152 6.84 21.51 -9.58
N THR A 153 8.01 21.45 -8.94
CA THR A 153 8.70 20.20 -8.65
C THR A 153 8.39 19.77 -7.23
N ILE A 154 7.86 18.56 -7.10
CA ILE A 154 7.54 17.91 -5.83
C ILE A 154 8.67 16.93 -5.53
N ILE A 155 9.22 17.02 -4.32
CA ILE A 155 10.30 16.16 -3.86
C ILE A 155 9.92 15.61 -2.49
N CYS A 156 9.86 14.29 -2.37
CA CYS A 156 9.64 13.62 -1.10
C CYS A 156 10.89 12.86 -0.69
N SER A 157 11.26 13.02 0.58
CA SER A 157 12.37 12.35 1.25
C SER A 157 11.82 11.53 2.42
N GLU A 158 12.67 10.70 3.03
CA GLU A 158 12.30 9.86 4.19
C GLU A 158 11.70 10.62 5.38
N LYS A 159 11.89 11.94 5.48
CA LYS A 159 11.40 12.75 6.62
C LYS A 159 10.43 13.86 6.23
N GLN A 160 10.50 14.35 5.00
CA GLN A 160 9.77 15.55 4.59
C GLN A 160 9.45 15.57 3.11
N ALA A 161 8.42 16.32 2.75
CA ALA A 161 8.12 16.70 1.37
C ALA A 161 8.34 18.21 1.18
N LYS A 162 8.79 18.58 -0.01
CA LYS A 162 8.96 19.97 -0.44
C LYS A 162 8.40 20.17 -1.84
N VAL A 163 7.85 21.35 -2.08
CA VAL A 163 7.46 21.80 -3.42
C VAL A 163 8.25 23.04 -3.79
N PHE A 164 8.89 23.01 -4.96
CA PHE A 164 9.68 24.10 -5.51
C PHE A 164 9.01 24.66 -6.75
N SER A 165 8.96 25.98 -6.89
CA SER A 165 8.56 26.64 -8.13
C SER A 165 9.75 26.74 -9.07
N LEU A 166 9.57 26.39 -10.34
CA LEU A 166 10.53 26.59 -11.42
C LEU A 166 10.04 27.72 -12.35
N PRO A 167 10.94 28.53 -12.93
CA PRO A 167 12.42 28.45 -12.85
C PRO A 167 13.03 29.07 -11.58
N SER A 168 12.25 29.69 -10.69
CA SER A 168 12.79 30.45 -9.55
C SER A 168 13.56 29.60 -8.52
N GLN A 169 13.28 28.29 -8.51
CA GLN A 169 13.71 27.30 -7.52
C GLN A 169 13.37 27.69 -6.08
N THR A 170 12.31 28.49 -5.91
CA THR A 170 11.83 28.92 -4.61
C THR A 170 11.04 27.77 -3.98
N CYS A 171 11.40 27.39 -2.76
CA CYS A 171 10.62 26.42 -2.00
C CYS A 171 9.33 27.08 -1.51
N LEU A 172 8.19 26.64 -2.05
CA LEU A 172 6.87 27.20 -1.73
C LEU A 172 6.24 26.51 -0.52
N TYR A 173 6.34 25.19 -0.47
CA TYR A 173 5.73 24.38 0.58
C TYR A 173 6.74 23.39 1.15
N VAL A 174 6.71 23.23 2.48
CA VAL A 174 7.50 22.25 3.23
C VAL A 174 6.58 21.56 4.21
N HIS A 175 6.59 20.23 4.22
CA HIS A 175 5.87 19.44 5.21
C HIS A 175 6.82 18.41 5.82
N ASN A 176 7.03 18.50 7.13
CA ASN A 176 7.78 17.51 7.89
C ASN A 176 6.82 16.36 8.23
N ILE A 177 6.96 15.24 7.52
CA ILE A 177 6.03 14.10 7.61
C ILE A 177 6.28 13.33 8.89
N THR A 178 7.55 13.09 9.24
CA THR A 178 7.90 12.37 10.46
C THR A 178 9.28 12.78 10.97
N GLU A 179 9.39 12.95 12.29
CA GLU A 179 10.66 13.25 12.96
C GLU A 179 11.28 11.97 13.57
N THR A 180 10.45 11.14 14.20
CA THR A 180 10.83 9.97 14.98
C THR A 180 10.88 8.66 14.18
N SER A 181 10.28 8.62 12.98
CA SER A 181 10.27 7.46 12.08
C SER A 181 10.78 7.86 10.70
N PHE A 182 10.56 7.05 9.67
CA PHE A 182 10.92 7.37 8.28
C PHE A 182 9.87 6.82 7.32
N ILE A 183 9.78 7.43 6.14
CA ILE A 183 8.90 6.99 5.07
C ILE A 183 9.56 5.83 4.33
N LEU A 184 8.82 4.74 4.16
CA LEU A 184 9.25 3.55 3.41
C LEU A 184 8.98 3.71 1.92
N GLN A 185 7.78 4.22 1.58
CA GLN A 185 7.32 4.38 0.22
C GLN A 185 6.62 5.72 0.07
N ALA A 186 6.95 6.46 -0.98
CA ALA A 186 6.27 7.69 -1.34
C ALA A 186 5.98 7.70 -2.84
N ASN A 187 4.74 8.02 -3.21
CA ASN A 187 4.33 8.13 -4.61
C ASN A 187 3.40 9.33 -4.78
N VAL A 188 3.56 10.03 -5.89
CA VAL A 188 2.55 10.97 -6.36
C VAL A 188 1.55 10.19 -7.21
N VAL A 189 0.30 10.18 -6.78
CA VAL A 189 -0.80 9.42 -7.41
C VAL A 189 -1.94 10.35 -7.77
N VAL A 190 -2.77 9.92 -8.72
CA VAL A 190 -4.01 10.61 -9.07
C VAL A 190 -5.16 9.91 -8.37
N MET A 191 -6.00 10.69 -7.69
CA MET A 191 -7.20 10.24 -7.01
C MET A 191 -8.29 11.30 -7.16
N CYS A 192 -9.50 10.90 -7.58
CA CYS A 192 -10.62 11.83 -7.81
C CYS A 192 -10.23 13.01 -8.71
N ASN A 193 -9.55 12.71 -9.84
CA ASN A 193 -9.04 13.69 -10.81
C ASN A 193 -8.04 14.73 -10.25
N SER A 194 -7.46 14.46 -9.07
CA SER A 194 -6.51 15.37 -8.41
C SER A 194 -5.24 14.63 -8.02
N ALA A 195 -4.10 15.30 -8.15
CA ALA A 195 -2.82 14.75 -7.72
C ALA A 195 -2.63 14.88 -6.21
N CYS A 196 -2.14 13.84 -5.57
CA CYS A 196 -1.78 13.84 -4.16
C CYS A 196 -0.47 13.10 -3.93
N LEU A 197 0.20 13.44 -2.82
CA LEU A 197 1.37 12.71 -2.34
C LEU A 197 0.91 11.68 -1.31
N ALA A 198 1.09 10.41 -1.64
CA ALA A 198 0.84 9.29 -0.74
C ALA A 198 2.15 8.82 -0.11
N CYS A 199 2.15 8.59 1.20
CA CYS A 199 3.31 8.19 1.98
C CYS A 199 2.95 7.02 2.91
N PHE A 200 3.77 5.97 2.89
CA PHE A 200 3.68 4.85 3.84
C PHE A 200 4.90 4.91 4.76
N CYS A 201 4.65 5.09 6.06
CA CYS A 201 5.68 5.28 7.07
C CYS A 201 6.04 3.98 7.77
N ALA A 202 7.28 3.84 8.23
CA ALA A 202 7.78 2.68 8.95
C ALA A 202 7.09 2.44 10.32
N ASN A 203 6.33 3.42 10.83
CA ASN A 203 5.48 3.25 12.00
C ASN A 203 4.08 2.70 11.67
N GLY A 204 3.78 2.43 10.40
CA GLY A 204 2.51 1.85 9.94
C GLY A 204 1.48 2.84 9.40
N HIS A 205 1.79 4.13 9.45
CA HIS A 205 0.89 5.17 8.99
C HIS A 205 0.89 5.28 7.46
N ILE A 206 -0.32 5.35 6.89
CA ILE A 206 -0.57 5.79 5.52
C ILE A 206 -1.05 7.24 5.61
N MET A 207 -0.31 8.13 4.94
CA MET A 207 -0.59 9.57 4.92
C MET A 207 -0.81 10.03 3.48
N ILE A 208 -1.87 10.81 3.25
CA ILE A 208 -2.18 11.42 1.95
C ILE A 208 -2.16 12.93 2.13
N MET A 209 -1.44 13.64 1.25
CA MET A 209 -1.36 15.11 1.23
C MET A 209 -1.77 15.66 -0.12
N SER A 210 -2.53 16.76 -0.14
CA SER A 210 -2.91 17.43 -1.38
C SER A 210 -1.71 18.08 -2.04
N LEU A 211 -1.63 18.06 -3.37
CA LEU A 211 -0.65 18.84 -4.12
C LEU A 211 -1.29 20.08 -4.78
N PRO A 212 -0.53 21.17 -4.97
CA PRO A 212 0.87 21.37 -4.57
C PRO A 212 1.05 21.80 -3.10
N SER A 213 -0.03 22.08 -2.36
CA SER A 213 0.03 22.73 -1.04
C SER A 213 0.56 21.88 0.13
N LEU A 214 0.77 20.58 -0.07
CA LEU A 214 1.18 19.60 0.96
C LEU A 214 0.28 19.59 2.21
N ARG A 215 -1.02 19.90 2.05
CA ARG A 215 -2.00 19.84 3.14
C ARG A 215 -2.36 18.37 3.43
N PRO A 216 -2.21 17.88 4.68
CA PRO A 216 -2.68 16.54 5.03
C PRO A 216 -4.18 16.38 4.80
N MET A 217 -4.57 15.26 4.18
CA MET A 217 -5.95 14.87 3.89
C MET A 217 -6.34 13.59 4.62
N LEU A 218 -5.38 12.66 4.76
CA LEU A 218 -5.55 11.38 5.44
C LEU A 218 -4.29 11.11 6.27
N ASP A 219 -4.48 10.60 7.48
CA ASP A 219 -3.44 10.00 8.30
C ASP A 219 -4.06 8.86 9.11
N VAL A 220 -3.75 7.62 8.71
CA VAL A 220 -4.33 6.41 9.31
C VAL A 220 -3.23 5.40 9.60
N ASN A 221 -3.22 4.89 10.83
CA ASN A 221 -2.39 3.73 11.17
C ASN A 221 -3.05 2.46 10.62
N TYR A 222 -2.45 1.85 9.60
CA TYR A 222 -3.03 0.70 8.91
C TYR A 222 -2.32 -0.62 9.26
N LEU A 223 -0.98 -0.63 9.21
CA LEU A 223 -0.22 -1.86 9.36
C LEU A 223 0.89 -1.70 10.40
N PRO A 224 0.93 -2.48 11.48
CA PRO A 224 2.15 -2.57 12.26
C PRO A 224 3.26 -3.12 11.34
N VAL A 225 4.33 -2.34 11.12
CA VAL A 225 5.44 -2.72 10.24
C VAL A 225 6.33 -3.75 10.95
N THR A 226 5.76 -4.90 11.30
CA THR A 226 6.50 -6.06 11.78
C THR A 226 7.00 -6.93 10.62
N ASP A 227 6.40 -6.80 9.43
CA ASP A 227 6.75 -7.60 8.25
C ASP A 227 7.56 -6.78 7.22
N MET A 228 8.84 -7.16 7.06
CA MET A 228 9.76 -6.54 6.11
C MET A 228 9.40 -6.81 4.64
N ARG A 229 8.64 -7.86 4.32
CA ARG A 229 8.16 -8.10 2.95
C ARG A 229 7.19 -7.01 2.54
N ILE A 230 6.24 -6.69 3.42
CA ILE A 230 5.28 -5.61 3.20
C ILE A 230 6.04 -4.30 2.99
N ALA A 231 6.97 -3.97 3.89
CA ALA A 231 7.78 -2.75 3.79
C ALA A 231 8.54 -2.60 2.45
N ARG A 232 8.94 -3.71 1.82
CA ARG A 232 9.69 -3.71 0.55
C ARG A 232 8.83 -3.79 -0.71
N THR A 233 7.58 -4.20 -0.58
CA THR A 233 6.70 -4.51 -1.72
C THR A 233 5.49 -3.60 -1.78
N PHE A 234 5.28 -2.77 -0.76
CA PHE A 234 4.21 -1.78 -0.72
C PHE A 234 4.35 -0.79 -1.87
N CYS A 235 3.28 -0.62 -2.64
CA CYS A 235 3.21 0.30 -3.75
C CYS A 235 1.84 0.98 -3.78
N PHE A 236 1.82 2.30 -3.87
CA PHE A 236 0.60 3.05 -4.14
C PHE A 236 0.30 3.04 -5.63
N THR A 237 -0.98 3.03 -5.96
CA THR A 237 -1.47 3.18 -7.34
C THR A 237 -2.46 4.35 -7.40
N ASN A 238 -2.79 4.75 -8.63
CA ASN A 238 -3.87 5.71 -8.86
C ASN A 238 -5.22 5.17 -8.34
N GLU A 239 -6.22 6.04 -8.30
CA GLU A 239 -7.59 5.75 -7.86
C GLU A 239 -7.69 5.29 -6.39
N GLY A 240 -6.77 5.77 -5.55
CA GLY A 240 -6.83 5.57 -4.11
C GLY A 240 -6.63 4.11 -3.68
N GLN A 241 -5.67 3.43 -4.31
CA GLN A 241 -5.34 2.04 -4.04
C GLN A 241 -3.88 1.86 -3.66
N ALA A 242 -3.58 0.75 -2.99
CA ALA A 242 -2.22 0.26 -2.80
C ALA A 242 -2.19 -1.26 -2.76
N LEU A 243 -1.02 -1.82 -3.07
CA LEU A 243 -0.78 -3.24 -3.18
C LEU A 243 0.49 -3.59 -2.43
N TYR A 244 0.56 -4.78 -1.85
CA TYR A 244 1.78 -5.34 -1.28
C TYR A 244 1.71 -6.86 -1.30
N LEU A 245 2.87 -7.51 -1.15
CA LEU A 245 2.93 -8.96 -1.00
C LEU A 245 2.81 -9.33 0.49
N VAL A 246 1.73 -10.01 0.86
CA VAL A 246 1.55 -10.56 2.21
C VAL A 246 2.31 -11.89 2.35
N SER A 247 2.35 -12.68 1.28
CA SER A 247 3.19 -13.88 1.14
C SER A 247 4.01 -13.82 -0.16
N PRO A 248 5.00 -14.71 -0.38
CA PRO A 248 5.72 -14.76 -1.66
C PRO A 248 4.83 -15.02 -2.88
N THR A 249 3.59 -15.49 -2.66
CA THR A 249 2.65 -15.89 -3.72
C THR A 249 1.28 -15.20 -3.60
N GLU A 250 1.13 -14.23 -2.71
CA GLU A 250 -0.15 -13.58 -2.44
C GLU A 250 0.01 -12.07 -2.39
N ILE A 251 -0.73 -11.38 -3.27
CA ILE A 251 -0.85 -9.94 -3.30
C ILE A 251 -2.10 -9.55 -2.53
N GLN A 252 -1.95 -8.62 -1.60
CA GLN A 252 -3.06 -7.98 -0.93
C GLN A 252 -3.24 -6.56 -1.48
N ARG A 253 -4.48 -6.23 -1.83
CA ARG A 253 -4.90 -4.91 -2.26
C ARG A 253 -5.65 -4.21 -1.14
N LEU A 254 -5.31 -2.96 -0.87
CA LEU A 254 -6.07 -2.06 -0.02
C LEU A 254 -6.62 -0.90 -0.85
N THR A 255 -7.66 -0.26 -0.34
CA THR A 255 -8.15 1.02 -0.87
C THR A 255 -8.32 2.02 0.26
N TYR A 256 -8.02 3.28 -0.07
CA TYR A 256 -8.28 4.46 0.74
C TYR A 256 -9.17 5.46 -0.03
N SER A 257 -9.90 4.96 -1.03
CA SER A 257 -10.93 5.71 -1.77
C SER A 257 -12.32 5.24 -1.35
N GLN A 258 -13.19 6.18 -0.97
CA GLN A 258 -14.57 5.87 -0.63
C GLN A 258 -15.36 5.38 -1.85
N GLU A 259 -15.15 5.99 -3.01
CA GLU A 259 -15.80 5.60 -4.27
C GLU A 259 -15.51 4.13 -4.62
N MET A 260 -14.29 3.66 -4.37
CA MET A 260 -13.93 2.27 -4.63
C MET A 260 -14.59 1.29 -3.66
N CYS A 261 -14.79 1.71 -2.40
CA CYS A 261 -15.54 0.93 -1.42
C CYS A 261 -17.02 0.81 -1.80
N ASP A 262 -17.62 1.89 -2.28
CA ASP A 262 -19.04 1.92 -2.67
C ASP A 262 -19.31 0.98 -3.86
N ASN A 263 -18.35 0.87 -4.78
CA ASN A 263 -18.42 -0.02 -5.96
C ASN A 263 -17.96 -1.46 -5.69
N LEU A 264 -17.64 -1.82 -4.44
CA LEU A 264 -17.05 -3.14 -4.14
C LEU A 264 -17.97 -4.31 -4.52
N GLN A 265 -19.28 -4.18 -4.33
CA GLN A 265 -20.21 -5.26 -4.65
C GLN A 265 -20.24 -5.57 -6.14
N ASP A 266 -20.20 -4.54 -7.00
CA ASP A 266 -20.17 -4.72 -8.45
C ASP A 266 -18.86 -5.34 -8.94
N MET A 267 -17.77 -5.18 -8.17
CA MET A 267 -16.49 -5.82 -8.46
C MET A 267 -16.43 -7.28 -8.00
N LEU A 268 -17.25 -7.68 -7.03
CA LEU A 268 -17.34 -9.06 -6.56
C LEU A 268 -18.19 -9.84 -7.54
N GLY A 269 -17.54 -10.46 -8.54
CA GLY A 269 -18.23 -11.26 -9.55
C GLY A 269 -19.01 -12.46 -8.99
N ASP A 270 -19.86 -13.05 -9.82
CA ASP A 270 -20.66 -14.20 -9.45
C ASP A 270 -19.83 -15.50 -9.44
N LEU A 271 -19.90 -16.26 -8.33
CA LEU A 271 -19.27 -17.58 -8.24
C LEU A 271 -20.00 -18.64 -9.07
N PHE A 272 -21.32 -18.47 -9.22
CA PHE A 272 -22.18 -19.44 -9.88
C PHE A 272 -22.85 -18.81 -11.09
N THR A 273 -22.55 -19.32 -12.27
CA THR A 273 -23.43 -19.13 -13.42
C THR A 273 -24.57 -20.14 -13.29
N PRO A 274 -25.84 -19.71 -13.23
CA PRO A 274 -26.95 -20.64 -13.28
C PRO A 274 -26.95 -21.33 -14.65
N ILE A 275 -26.69 -22.63 -14.65
CA ILE A 275 -26.77 -23.47 -15.84
C ILE A 275 -28.00 -24.38 -15.65
N GLU A 276 -28.80 -24.51 -16.70
CA GLU A 276 -29.90 -25.46 -16.70
C GLU A 276 -29.35 -26.86 -16.42
N THR A 277 -29.88 -27.52 -15.39
CA THR A 277 -29.42 -28.85 -15.02
C THR A 277 -29.71 -29.78 -16.20
N PRO A 278 -28.71 -30.50 -16.74
CA PRO A 278 -28.94 -31.42 -17.84
C PRO A 278 -30.07 -32.37 -17.50
N GLU A 279 -30.99 -32.58 -18.44
CA GLU A 279 -32.02 -33.59 -18.26
C GLU A 279 -31.35 -34.94 -17.98
N ALA A 280 -31.85 -35.63 -16.95
CA ALA A 280 -31.36 -36.97 -16.64
C ALA A 280 -31.45 -37.85 -17.89
N GLN A 281 -30.41 -38.63 -18.18
CA GLN A 281 -30.40 -39.52 -19.34
C GLN A 281 -31.69 -40.33 -19.38
N ASN A 282 -32.48 -40.08 -20.42
CA ASN A 282 -33.73 -40.78 -20.61
C ASN A 282 -33.41 -42.27 -20.74
N ARG A 283 -33.94 -43.09 -19.83
CA ARG A 283 -33.73 -44.54 -19.88
C ARG A 283 -34.44 -45.02 -21.14
N GLY A 284 -33.68 -45.25 -22.22
CA GLY A 284 -34.22 -45.61 -23.53
C GLY A 284 -35.26 -46.72 -23.41
N PHE A 285 -36.36 -46.60 -24.13
CA PHE A 285 -37.55 -47.45 -24.08
C PHE A 285 -37.23 -48.96 -24.08
N LEU A 286 -36.21 -49.39 -24.81
CA LEU A 286 -35.80 -50.81 -24.89
C LEU A 286 -35.15 -51.35 -23.61
N LYS A 287 -34.69 -50.48 -22.69
CA LYS A 287 -34.17 -50.90 -21.38
C LYS A 287 -35.28 -51.37 -20.43
N GLY A 288 -36.53 -51.03 -20.70
CA GLY A 288 -37.70 -51.59 -20.01
C GLY A 288 -38.17 -52.94 -20.56
N LEU A 289 -37.74 -53.33 -21.78
CA LEU A 289 -38.22 -54.54 -22.44
C LEU A 289 -37.32 -55.78 -22.24
N PHE A 290 -36.02 -55.60 -21.96
CA PHE A 290 -35.06 -56.71 -21.88
C PHE A 290 -34.12 -56.69 -20.65
N GLY A 291 -34.24 -55.72 -19.75
CA GLY A 291 -33.39 -55.61 -18.57
C GLY A 291 -34.22 -55.32 -17.32
N GLY A 292 -34.04 -56.14 -16.27
CA GLY A 292 -34.81 -56.12 -15.03
C GLY A 292 -35.04 -54.72 -14.46
N SER A 293 -36.23 -54.56 -13.86
CA SER A 293 -36.73 -53.39 -13.12
C SER A 293 -35.63 -52.44 -12.66
N GLY A 294 -35.35 -51.42 -13.46
CA GLY A 294 -34.56 -50.30 -12.99
C GLY A 294 -35.40 -49.58 -11.95
N GLN A 295 -35.27 -49.94 -10.67
CA GLN A 295 -35.87 -49.17 -9.61
C GLN A 295 -35.45 -47.71 -9.79
N THR A 296 -36.43 -46.81 -9.76
CA THR A 296 -36.19 -45.44 -9.37
C THR A 296 -35.63 -45.53 -7.97
N PHE A 297 -34.32 -45.38 -7.80
CA PHE A 297 -33.72 -45.33 -6.48
C PHE A 297 -34.36 -44.15 -5.76
N ASP A 298 -35.28 -44.43 -4.86
CA ASP A 298 -35.87 -43.40 -4.02
C ASP A 298 -34.77 -42.96 -3.06
N ARG A 299 -34.31 -41.72 -3.25
CA ARG A 299 -33.24 -41.13 -2.46
C ARG A 299 -33.64 -41.06 -0.99
N GLU A 300 -34.93 -40.91 -0.71
CA GLU A 300 -35.48 -40.90 0.65
C GLU A 300 -35.52 -42.31 1.25
N GLU A 301 -35.73 -43.34 0.43
CA GLU A 301 -35.65 -44.72 0.89
C GLU A 301 -34.20 -45.16 1.17
N LEU A 302 -33.24 -44.69 0.36
CA LEU A 302 -31.83 -45.07 0.52
C LEU A 302 -31.08 -44.22 1.57
N PHE A 303 -31.36 -42.92 1.62
CA PHE A 303 -30.62 -41.93 2.41
C PHE A 303 -31.51 -41.05 3.28
N GLY A 304 -32.83 -41.25 3.26
CA GLY A 304 -33.74 -40.51 4.12
C GLY A 304 -33.60 -40.92 5.57
N GLU A 305 -34.13 -40.08 6.43
CA GLU A 305 -33.97 -40.16 7.89
C GLU A 305 -34.47 -41.49 8.47
N ALA A 306 -35.45 -42.11 7.80
CA ALA A 306 -36.07 -43.38 8.21
C ALA A 306 -35.12 -44.58 8.12
N THR A 307 -34.22 -44.61 7.14
CA THR A 307 -33.28 -45.73 6.89
C THR A 307 -31.84 -45.38 7.27
N ALA A 308 -31.38 -44.16 7.01
CA ALA A 308 -30.02 -43.72 7.33
C ALA A 308 -29.86 -43.12 8.74
N GLY A 309 -30.97 -42.86 9.44
CA GLY A 309 -30.99 -42.27 10.79
C GLY A 309 -30.82 -40.75 10.80
N LYS A 310 -31.12 -40.12 11.94
CA LYS A 310 -30.98 -38.67 12.12
C LYS A 310 -29.51 -38.27 12.07
N ALA A 311 -29.18 -37.22 11.32
CA ALA A 311 -27.85 -36.64 11.32
C ALA A 311 -27.41 -36.26 12.75
N SER A 312 -26.13 -36.48 13.06
CA SER A 312 -25.56 -36.06 14.35
C SER A 312 -25.81 -34.56 14.57
N ARG A 313 -26.22 -34.18 15.78
CA ARG A 313 -26.41 -32.77 16.17
C ARG A 313 -25.11 -31.94 16.12
N SER A 314 -23.97 -32.59 15.88
CA SER A 314 -22.66 -31.98 15.69
C SER A 314 -22.30 -31.72 14.22
N LEU A 315 -23.12 -32.15 13.26
CA LEU A 315 -22.91 -31.84 11.84
C LEU A 315 -23.29 -30.38 11.57
N ALA A 316 -22.43 -29.68 10.82
CA ALA A 316 -22.66 -28.29 10.43
C ALA A 316 -23.98 -28.20 9.65
N GLN A 317 -24.97 -27.49 10.22
CA GLN A 317 -26.18 -27.13 9.50
C GLN A 317 -25.84 -26.10 8.43
N HIS A 318 -26.36 -26.31 7.22
CA HIS A 318 -26.35 -25.29 6.18
C HIS A 318 -27.15 -24.09 6.68
N ILE A 319 -26.46 -23.03 7.08
CA ILE A 319 -27.07 -21.73 7.33
C ILE A 319 -27.26 -21.10 5.94
N PRO A 320 -28.49 -20.98 5.42
CA PRO A 320 -28.70 -20.34 4.13
C PRO A 320 -28.15 -18.90 4.22
N GLY A 321 -27.09 -18.65 3.46
CA GLY A 321 -26.56 -17.31 3.31
C GLY A 321 -27.59 -16.42 2.59
N PRO A 322 -27.49 -15.09 2.75
CA PRO A 322 -28.45 -14.12 2.20
C PRO A 322 -28.59 -14.13 0.66
N GLY A 323 -27.79 -14.92 -0.07
CA GLY A 323 -27.80 -15.02 -1.53
C GLY A 323 -28.71 -16.08 -2.16
N GLY A 324 -29.64 -16.68 -1.40
CA GLY A 324 -30.64 -17.59 -1.97
C GLY A 324 -31.64 -16.86 -2.88
N ILE A 325 -32.20 -17.56 -3.87
CA ILE A 325 -33.14 -17.02 -4.89
C ILE A 325 -34.37 -16.30 -4.28
N GLU A 326 -34.76 -16.64 -3.05
CA GLU A 326 -35.81 -15.92 -2.30
C GLU A 326 -35.33 -14.62 -1.62
N GLY A 327 -34.05 -14.51 -1.27
CA GLY A 327 -33.44 -13.32 -0.67
C GLY A 327 -33.32 -12.15 -1.64
N VAL A 328 -33.08 -12.45 -2.93
CA VAL A 328 -32.95 -11.43 -3.99
C VAL A 328 -34.27 -10.70 -4.27
N LYS A 329 -35.43 -11.34 -4.06
CA LYS A 329 -36.74 -10.65 -4.17
C LYS A 329 -37.06 -9.75 -2.98
N GLY A 330 -36.40 -9.95 -1.83
CA GLY A 330 -36.64 -9.20 -0.59
C GLY A 330 -35.83 -7.91 -0.43
N ALA A 331 -34.84 -7.66 -1.29
CA ALA A 331 -33.97 -6.49 -1.23
C ALA A 331 -34.63 -5.18 -1.72
N ALA A 332 -35.88 -5.24 -2.20
CA ALA A 332 -36.65 -4.07 -2.64
C ALA A 332 -37.56 -3.46 -1.55
N GLY A 333 -37.43 -3.88 -0.29
CA GLY A 333 -38.27 -3.40 0.83
C GLY A 333 -37.51 -2.44 1.75
N GLY A 334 -37.93 -1.16 1.78
CA GLY A 334 -37.24 -0.06 2.44
C GLY A 334 -36.87 -0.25 3.93
N VAL A 335 -35.99 0.65 4.40
CA VAL A 335 -35.29 0.79 5.69
C VAL A 335 -36.02 0.25 6.95
N MET A 336 -37.35 0.29 7.00
CA MET A 336 -38.15 -0.21 8.13
C MET A 336 -38.13 -1.76 8.26
N GLY A 337 -38.03 -2.47 7.13
CA GLY A 337 -37.98 -3.94 7.10
C GLY A 337 -36.64 -4.50 7.61
N GLU A 338 -35.53 -3.82 7.29
CA GLU A 338 -34.20 -4.17 7.79
C GLU A 338 -34.05 -3.92 9.28
N LEU A 339 -34.61 -2.82 9.81
CA LEU A 339 -34.60 -2.53 11.24
C LEU A 339 -35.36 -3.59 12.05
N THR A 340 -36.50 -4.06 11.54
CA THR A 340 -37.32 -5.09 12.20
C THR A 340 -36.60 -6.45 12.20
N ARG A 341 -35.93 -6.80 11.09
CA ARG A 341 -35.10 -8.01 11.02
C ARG A 341 -33.87 -7.94 11.93
N ALA A 342 -33.20 -6.80 11.98
CA ALA A 342 -32.07 -6.56 12.88
C ALA A 342 -32.49 -6.69 14.34
N ARG A 343 -33.69 -6.21 14.70
CA ARG A 343 -34.25 -6.35 16.05
C ARG A 343 -34.52 -7.81 16.42
N ILE A 344 -35.13 -8.59 15.52
CA ILE A 344 -35.39 -10.01 15.76
C ILE A 344 -34.06 -10.78 15.92
N ALA A 345 -33.09 -10.53 15.05
CA ALA A 345 -31.77 -11.15 15.14
C ALA A 345 -31.03 -10.78 16.43
N LEU A 346 -31.23 -9.55 16.94
CA LEU A 346 -30.67 -9.10 18.22
C LEU A 346 -31.35 -9.81 19.41
N ASP A 347 -32.67 -9.99 19.38
CA ASP A 347 -33.42 -10.72 20.41
C ASP A 347 -33.02 -12.21 20.45
N GLU A 348 -32.90 -12.86 19.29
CA GLU A 348 -32.42 -14.24 19.20
C GLU A 348 -30.98 -14.38 19.72
N ARG A 349 -30.10 -13.42 19.39
CA ARG A 349 -28.74 -13.38 19.93
C ARG A 349 -28.75 -13.18 21.44
N GLY A 350 -29.66 -12.35 21.96
CA GLY A 350 -29.85 -12.13 23.39
C GLY A 350 -30.27 -13.41 24.11
N GLN A 351 -31.24 -14.16 23.57
CA GLN A 351 -31.65 -15.45 24.11
C GLN A 351 -30.50 -16.46 24.12
N ARG A 352 -29.76 -16.59 23.00
CA ARG A 352 -28.59 -17.49 22.92
C ARG A 352 -27.48 -17.11 23.88
N LEU A 353 -27.28 -15.82 24.16
CA LEU A 353 -26.34 -15.36 25.17
C LEU A 353 -26.79 -15.72 26.58
N GLY A 354 -28.09 -15.60 26.89
CA GLY A 354 -28.65 -16.05 28.16
C GLY A 354 -28.49 -17.55 28.39
N GLU A 355 -28.77 -18.37 27.37
CA GLU A 355 -28.54 -19.82 27.43
C GLU A 355 -27.05 -20.17 27.62
N LEU A 356 -26.16 -19.41 26.98
CA LEU A 356 -24.71 -19.58 27.13
C LEU A 356 -24.25 -19.21 28.55
N GLU A 357 -24.79 -18.14 29.13
CA GLU A 357 -24.51 -17.72 30.50
C GLU A 357 -24.97 -18.78 31.51
N GLU A 358 -26.19 -19.30 31.36
CA GLU A 358 -26.72 -20.37 32.21
C GLU A 358 -25.86 -21.64 32.11
N LYS A 359 -25.48 -22.03 30.88
CA LYS A 359 -24.60 -23.18 30.66
C LYS A 359 -23.20 -22.98 31.24
N THR A 360 -22.67 -21.76 31.17
CA THR A 360 -21.37 -21.40 31.75
C THR A 360 -21.42 -21.42 33.28
N ALA A 361 -22.49 -20.90 33.87
CA ALA A 361 -22.72 -20.97 35.32
C ALA A 361 -22.86 -22.43 35.81
N GLY A 362 -23.58 -23.27 35.07
CA GLY A 362 -23.68 -24.70 35.35
C GLY A 362 -22.32 -25.41 35.26
N MET A 363 -21.50 -25.06 34.25
CA MET A 363 -20.15 -25.61 34.10
C MET A 363 -19.22 -25.14 35.23
N MET A 364 -19.30 -23.88 35.65
CA MET A 364 -18.54 -23.36 36.77
C MET A 364 -18.89 -24.06 38.08
N THR A 365 -20.19 -24.25 38.35
CA THR A 365 -20.67 -25.00 39.52
C THR A 365 -20.16 -26.45 39.49
N SER A 366 -20.17 -27.08 38.32
CA SER A 366 -19.66 -28.44 38.14
C SER A 366 -18.15 -28.52 38.35
N ALA A 367 -17.39 -27.52 37.90
CA ALA A 367 -15.96 -27.42 38.10
C ALA A 367 -15.59 -27.20 39.58
N GLU A 368 -16.35 -26.37 40.31
CA GLU A 368 -16.20 -26.17 41.75
C GLU A 368 -16.48 -27.48 42.53
N ALA A 369 -17.56 -28.17 42.17
CA ALA A 369 -17.90 -29.46 42.78
C ALA A 369 -16.81 -30.52 42.51
N PHE A 370 -16.29 -30.58 41.29
CA PHE A 370 -15.19 -31.48 40.93
C PHE A 370 -13.91 -31.14 41.69
N SER A 371 -13.53 -29.86 41.74
CA SER A 371 -12.36 -29.37 42.49
C SER A 371 -12.46 -29.75 43.97
N LYS A 372 -13.63 -29.57 44.59
CA LYS A 372 -13.87 -29.97 45.97
C LYS A 372 -13.73 -31.48 46.18
N HIS A 373 -14.33 -32.30 45.31
CA HIS A 373 -14.18 -33.77 45.38
C HIS A 373 -12.74 -34.21 45.18
N ALA A 374 -12.02 -33.63 44.22
CA ALA A 374 -10.61 -33.92 43.98
C ALA A 374 -9.75 -33.53 45.20
N HIS A 375 -10.06 -32.40 45.85
CA HIS A 375 -9.37 -31.97 47.06
C HIS A 375 -9.65 -32.90 48.26
N GLU A 376 -10.90 -33.33 48.45
CA GLU A 376 -11.27 -34.31 49.48
C GLU A 376 -10.60 -35.67 49.23
N LEU A 377 -10.53 -36.11 47.98
CA LEU A 377 -9.83 -37.32 47.58
C LEU A 377 -8.33 -37.19 47.90
N MET A 378 -7.71 -36.08 47.48
CA MET A 378 -6.31 -35.80 47.80
C MET A 378 -6.03 -35.84 49.30
N LEU A 379 -6.89 -35.23 50.14
CA LEU A 379 -6.75 -35.28 51.60
C LEU A 379 -6.85 -36.71 52.15
N LYS A 380 -7.78 -37.53 51.63
CA LYS A 380 -7.91 -38.95 52.04
C LYS A 380 -6.68 -39.79 51.70
N TYR A 381 -5.97 -39.45 50.62
CA TYR A 381 -4.80 -40.19 50.16
C TYR A 381 -3.46 -39.52 50.52
N LYS A 382 -3.48 -38.33 51.13
CA LYS A 382 -2.28 -37.56 51.48
C LYS A 382 -1.29 -38.34 52.36
N ASP A 383 -1.81 -39.16 53.27
CA ASP A 383 -1.01 -39.96 54.21
C ASP A 383 -1.01 -41.47 53.88
N LYS A 384 -1.70 -41.89 52.82
CA LYS A 384 -1.70 -43.29 52.36
C LYS A 384 -0.48 -43.57 51.48
N LYS A 385 0.35 -44.51 51.90
CA LYS A 385 1.42 -45.04 51.03
C LYS A 385 0.81 -45.99 50.00
N TRP A 386 1.39 -46.04 48.80
CA TRP A 386 0.89 -46.77 47.61
C TRP A 386 0.64 -48.29 47.80
N TYR A 387 1.01 -48.86 48.94
CA TYR A 387 0.85 -50.26 49.30
C TYR A 387 -0.20 -50.51 50.42
N GLN A 388 -0.89 -49.48 50.89
CA GLN A 388 -1.96 -49.59 51.89
C GLN A 388 -3.31 -49.30 51.21
N PHE A 389 -3.98 -50.36 50.77
CA PHE A 389 -5.31 -50.30 50.17
C PHE A 389 -6.38 -50.07 51.25
#